data_AF-A0A923FGE2-F1
#
_entry.id   AF-A0A923FGE2-F1
#
_cell.length_a   1.000
_cell.length_b   1.000
_cell.length_c   1.000
_cell.angle_alpha   90.00
_cell.angle_beta   90.00
_cell.angle_gamma   90.00
#
_symmetry.space_group_name_H-M   'P 1'
#
loop_
_entity.id
_entity.type
_entity.pdbx_description
1 polymer ?
#
loop_
_entity_poly.entity_id
_entity_poly.type
_entity_poly.pdbx_seq_one_letter_code
_entity_poly.pdbx_strand_id
1 'polypeptide(L)'
;MNIIDAIWPIPGPIAAALVAGLVSFVVTVLAKDQKTSEFRQAWIDGLRADVADFVGLARAMLAVVNAKTTRKEDASSYVIERHDDFTKIYSLITRIRLRLNPDEHGEMLELLNTFFTETPAISPAEMSDAVKGVVSCSQKILKSEWKRVKRGEPAFLWLKRVSLVFILAAVIGGFALAVQTSKGLTSENKPPAPPASVATPKIQPSAPSSSG
;
A
#
# COMPACT_ATOMS: atom_id res chain seq x y z
N MET A 1 32.17 45.70 -8.06
CA MET A 1 30.99 44.80 -8.02
C MET A 1 30.91 44.27 -6.60
N ASN A 2 29.87 44.64 -5.84
CA ASN A 2 29.79 44.29 -4.42
C ASN A 2 29.51 42.79 -4.28
N ILE A 3 30.17 42.13 -3.34
CA ILE A 3 30.00 40.70 -3.04
C ILE A 3 28.52 40.37 -2.72
N ILE A 4 27.78 41.34 -2.21
CA ILE A 4 26.36 41.25 -1.85
C ILE A 4 25.47 41.04 -3.11
N ASP A 5 25.79 41.69 -4.23
CA ASP A 5 25.03 41.55 -5.48
C ASP A 5 25.23 40.17 -6.14
N ALA A 6 26.37 39.52 -5.85
CA ALA A 6 26.67 38.16 -6.31
C ALA A 6 25.97 37.06 -5.50
N ILE A 7 25.54 37.35 -4.26
CA ILE A 7 24.92 36.39 -3.33
C ILE A 7 23.39 36.36 -3.43
N TRP A 8 22.76 37.47 -3.86
CA TRP A 8 21.31 37.58 -4.02
C TRP A 8 20.62 36.48 -4.85
N PRO A 9 21.21 35.94 -5.95
CA PRO A 9 20.56 34.88 -6.72
C PRO A 9 20.69 33.46 -6.12
N ILE A 10 21.51 33.26 -5.07
CA ILE A 10 21.81 31.92 -4.49
C ILE A 10 20.62 31.22 -3.79
N PRO A 11 19.65 31.90 -3.15
CA PRO A 11 18.56 31.23 -2.44
C PRO A 11 17.64 30.40 -3.34
N GLY A 12 17.44 30.83 -4.59
CA GLY A 12 16.57 30.15 -5.55
C GLY A 12 17.06 28.75 -5.93
N PRO A 13 18.31 28.59 -6.42
CA PRO A 13 18.90 27.29 -6.71
C PRO A 13 18.97 26.36 -5.50
N ILE A 14 19.26 26.87 -4.30
CA ILE A 14 19.28 26.05 -3.07
C ILE A 14 17.87 25.51 -2.78
N ALA A 15 16.84 26.37 -2.83
CA ALA A 15 15.47 25.95 -2.62
C ALA A 15 15.02 24.93 -3.68
N ALA A 16 15.38 25.15 -4.95
CA ALA A 16 15.08 24.22 -6.04
C ALA A 16 15.77 22.85 -5.83
N ALA A 17 17.04 22.84 -5.42
CA ALA A 17 17.78 21.61 -5.14
C ALA A 17 17.19 20.83 -3.96
N LEU A 18 16.73 21.52 -2.90
CA LEU A 18 16.06 20.88 -1.77
C LEU A 18 14.73 20.23 -2.19
N VAL A 19 13.93 20.93 -2.99
CA VAL A 19 12.67 20.38 -3.53
C VAL A 19 12.97 19.17 -4.43
N ALA A 20 13.94 19.28 -5.32
CA ALA A 20 14.34 18.18 -6.19
C ALA A 20 14.82 16.96 -5.39
N GLY A 21 15.61 17.16 -4.33
CA GLY A 21 16.05 16.11 -3.42
C GLY A 21 14.88 15.42 -2.71
N LEU A 22 13.91 16.19 -2.21
CA LEU A 22 12.71 15.66 -1.56
C LEU A 22 11.86 14.84 -2.54
N VAL A 23 11.64 15.33 -3.76
CA VAL A 23 10.91 14.61 -4.81
C VAL A 23 11.62 13.32 -5.17
N SER A 24 12.94 13.35 -5.37
CA SER A 24 13.76 12.16 -5.66
C SER A 24 13.66 11.12 -4.54
N PHE A 25 13.70 11.56 -3.29
CA PHE A 25 13.53 10.67 -2.13
C PHE A 25 12.16 10.00 -2.13
N VAL A 26 11.08 10.77 -2.31
CA VAL A 26 9.70 10.27 -2.38
C VAL A 26 9.55 9.23 -3.49
N VAL A 27 10.03 9.55 -4.71
CA VAL A 27 9.98 8.62 -5.85
C VAL A 27 10.73 7.32 -5.55
N THR A 28 11.89 7.41 -4.90
CA THR A 28 12.69 6.23 -4.54
C THR A 28 11.97 5.33 -3.54
N VAL A 29 11.34 5.92 -2.51
CA VAL A 29 10.55 5.18 -1.52
C VAL A 29 9.36 4.49 -2.19
N LEU A 30 8.62 5.21 -3.04
CA LEU A 30 7.49 4.64 -3.77
C LEU A 30 7.91 3.50 -4.71
N ALA A 31 9.02 3.66 -5.42
CA ALA A 31 9.56 2.63 -6.30
C ALA A 31 9.93 1.34 -5.52
N LYS A 32 10.54 1.49 -4.35
CA LYS A 32 10.84 0.35 -3.47
C LYS A 32 9.57 -0.36 -2.98
N ASP A 33 8.56 0.39 -2.52
CA ASP A 33 7.32 -0.18 -1.99
C ASP A 33 6.50 -0.87 -3.08
N GLN A 34 6.47 -0.29 -4.29
CA GLN A 34 5.88 -0.90 -5.48
C GLN A 34 6.57 -2.23 -5.81
N LYS A 35 7.91 -2.25 -5.86
CA LYS A 35 8.66 -3.49 -6.13
C LYS A 35 8.47 -4.55 -5.06
N THR A 36 8.39 -4.15 -3.79
CA THR A 36 8.10 -5.07 -2.69
C THR A 36 6.72 -5.71 -2.85
N SER A 37 5.72 -4.91 -3.24
CA SER A 37 4.37 -5.41 -3.51
C SER A 37 4.33 -6.36 -4.71
N GLU A 38 5.07 -6.06 -5.79
CA GLU A 38 5.23 -6.94 -6.95
C GLU A 38 5.87 -8.27 -6.58
N PHE A 39 6.94 -8.26 -5.75
CA PHE A 39 7.57 -9.50 -5.28
C PHE A 39 6.65 -10.35 -4.41
N ARG A 40 5.82 -9.72 -3.56
CA ARG A 40 4.80 -10.45 -2.79
C ARG A 40 3.73 -11.07 -3.71
N GLN A 41 3.26 -10.34 -4.72
CA GLN A 41 2.31 -10.88 -5.69
C GLN A 41 2.92 -12.06 -6.48
N ALA A 42 4.17 -11.93 -6.94
CA ALA A 42 4.88 -13.02 -7.60
C ALA A 42 5.06 -14.24 -6.70
N TRP A 43 5.30 -14.05 -5.40
CA TRP A 43 5.34 -15.14 -4.42
C TRP A 43 3.96 -15.81 -4.27
N ILE A 44 2.88 -15.02 -4.15
CA ILE A 44 1.48 -15.51 -4.05
C ILE A 44 1.12 -16.32 -5.30
N ASP A 45 1.42 -15.80 -6.49
CA ASP A 45 1.08 -16.42 -7.76
C ASP A 45 1.89 -17.70 -7.98
N GLY A 46 3.17 -17.69 -7.61
CA GLY A 46 4.02 -18.89 -7.63
C GLY A 46 3.51 -19.98 -6.68
N LEU A 47 3.13 -19.61 -5.45
CA LEU A 47 2.53 -20.56 -4.51
C LEU A 47 1.19 -21.11 -5.05
N ARG A 48 0.33 -20.26 -5.62
CA ARG A 48 -0.95 -20.68 -6.20
C ARG A 48 -0.75 -21.67 -7.35
N ALA A 49 0.22 -21.41 -8.23
CA ALA A 49 0.55 -22.30 -9.35
C ALA A 49 1.08 -23.65 -8.85
N ASP A 50 2.06 -23.63 -7.94
CA ASP A 50 2.64 -24.84 -7.37
C ASP A 50 1.59 -25.72 -6.67
N VAL A 51 0.69 -25.10 -5.88
CA VAL A 51 -0.41 -25.82 -5.22
C VAL A 51 -1.42 -26.39 -6.23
N ALA A 52 -1.78 -25.62 -7.27
CA ALA A 52 -2.73 -26.09 -8.28
C ALA A 52 -2.18 -27.31 -9.05
N ASP A 53 -0.91 -27.25 -9.46
CA ASP A 53 -0.23 -28.35 -10.14
C ASP A 53 -0.13 -29.58 -9.23
N PHE A 54 0.25 -29.39 -7.97
CA PHE A 54 0.34 -30.47 -6.99
C PHE A 54 -1.02 -31.15 -6.78
N VAL A 55 -2.06 -30.37 -6.52
CA VAL A 55 -3.41 -30.88 -6.28
C VAL A 55 -3.96 -31.59 -7.52
N GLY A 56 -3.69 -31.07 -8.72
CA GLY A 56 -4.07 -31.70 -9.98
C GLY A 56 -3.45 -33.08 -10.15
N LEU A 57 -2.13 -33.18 -9.99
CA LEU A 57 -1.40 -34.45 -10.09
C LEU A 57 -1.82 -35.44 -9.01
N ALA A 58 -1.91 -35.00 -7.75
CA ALA A 58 -2.32 -35.84 -6.64
C ALA A 58 -3.72 -36.41 -6.84
N ARG A 59 -4.68 -35.61 -7.34
CA ARG A 59 -6.04 -36.09 -7.63
C ARG A 59 -6.10 -37.02 -8.83
N ALA A 60 -5.35 -36.73 -9.89
CA ALA A 60 -5.28 -37.61 -11.06
C ALA A 60 -4.73 -38.99 -10.67
N MET A 61 -3.65 -39.02 -9.89
CA MET A 61 -3.09 -40.24 -9.34
C MET A 61 -4.11 -40.98 -8.46
N LEU A 62 -4.77 -40.28 -7.55
CA LEU A 62 -5.77 -40.87 -6.67
C LEU A 62 -6.95 -41.48 -7.45
N ALA A 63 -7.42 -40.83 -8.51
CA ALA A 63 -8.49 -41.33 -9.36
C ALA A 63 -8.09 -42.63 -10.06
N VAL A 64 -6.86 -42.73 -10.57
CA VAL A 64 -6.37 -43.95 -11.23
C VAL A 64 -6.18 -45.09 -10.22
N VAL A 65 -5.56 -44.82 -9.07
CA VAL A 65 -5.39 -45.81 -8.00
C VAL A 65 -6.76 -46.33 -7.55
N ASN A 66 -7.74 -45.46 -7.30
CA ASN A 66 -9.09 -45.87 -6.95
C ASN A 66 -9.76 -46.72 -8.03
N ALA A 67 -9.62 -46.34 -9.30
CA ALA A 67 -10.21 -47.10 -10.41
C ALA A 67 -9.58 -48.48 -10.59
N LYS A 68 -8.27 -48.62 -10.36
CA LYS A 68 -7.55 -49.90 -10.42
C LYS A 68 -7.86 -50.78 -9.21
N THR A 69 -7.85 -50.22 -8.00
CA THR A 69 -8.25 -50.92 -6.77
C THR A 69 -9.68 -51.45 -6.86
N THR A 70 -10.63 -50.64 -7.38
CA THR A 70 -12.03 -51.07 -7.57
C THR A 70 -12.14 -52.23 -8.57
N ARG A 71 -11.31 -52.23 -9.62
CA ARG A 71 -11.25 -53.30 -10.62
C ARG A 71 -10.39 -54.50 -10.20
N LYS A 72 -9.80 -54.47 -9.00
CA LYS A 72 -8.82 -55.47 -8.50
C LYS A 72 -7.64 -55.67 -9.46
N GLU A 73 -7.30 -54.63 -10.22
CA GLU A 73 -6.11 -54.59 -11.06
C GLU A 73 -4.89 -54.21 -10.21
N ASP A 74 -3.70 -54.69 -10.60
CA ASP A 74 -2.47 -54.25 -9.97
C ASP A 74 -2.27 -52.74 -10.22
N ALA A 75 -2.26 -51.96 -9.14
CA ALA A 75 -1.96 -50.54 -9.16
C ALA A 75 -0.44 -50.26 -9.14
N SER A 76 0.37 -51.26 -8.78
CA SER A 76 1.82 -51.13 -8.59
C SER A 76 2.53 -50.89 -9.92
N SER A 77 2.10 -51.58 -10.98
CA SER A 77 2.56 -51.36 -12.37
C SER A 77 2.33 -49.92 -12.85
N TYR A 78 1.19 -49.29 -12.49
CA TYR A 78 0.93 -47.89 -12.81
C TYR A 78 1.88 -46.92 -12.08
N VAL A 79 2.19 -47.21 -10.82
CA VAL A 79 3.13 -46.40 -10.02
C VAL A 79 4.52 -46.42 -10.64
N ILE A 80 4.99 -47.59 -11.08
CA ILE A 80 6.29 -47.78 -11.71
C ILE A 80 6.34 -47.09 -13.09
N GLU A 81 5.31 -47.23 -13.91
CA GLU A 81 5.23 -46.58 -15.22
C GLU A 81 5.19 -45.05 -15.14
N ARG A 82 4.66 -44.50 -14.04
CA ARG A 82 4.47 -43.05 -13.84
C ARG A 82 5.48 -42.41 -12.90
N HIS A 83 6.67 -42.97 -12.76
CA HIS A 83 7.75 -42.44 -11.91
C HIS A 83 8.03 -40.92 -12.11
N ASP A 84 7.87 -40.39 -13.33
CA ASP A 84 7.99 -38.97 -13.63
C ASP A 84 6.94 -38.11 -12.90
N ASP A 85 5.70 -38.60 -12.79
CA ASP A 85 4.61 -37.91 -12.08
C ASP A 85 4.92 -37.82 -10.58
N PHE A 86 5.51 -38.87 -10.00
CA PHE A 86 5.96 -38.87 -8.60
C PHE A 86 7.10 -37.89 -8.36
N THR A 87 8.11 -37.92 -9.24
CA THR A 87 9.23 -36.98 -9.17
C THR A 87 8.74 -35.54 -9.24
N LYS A 88 7.75 -35.27 -10.11
CA LYS A 88 7.10 -33.97 -10.21
C LYS A 88 6.32 -33.59 -8.95
N ILE A 89 5.58 -34.52 -8.35
CA ILE A 89 4.88 -34.30 -7.07
C ILE A 89 5.88 -33.92 -5.97
N TYR A 90 6.97 -34.66 -5.81
CA TYR A 90 7.99 -34.36 -4.81
C TYR A 90 8.67 -33.01 -5.05
N SER A 91 8.96 -32.68 -6.32
CA SER A 91 9.48 -31.37 -6.70
C SER A 91 8.51 -30.25 -6.29
N LEU A 92 7.22 -30.39 -6.62
CA LEU A 92 6.19 -29.41 -6.28
C LEU A 92 6.06 -29.24 -4.77
N ILE A 93 5.99 -30.32 -4.01
CA ILE A 93 5.92 -30.25 -2.54
C ILE A 93 7.15 -29.53 -1.99
N THR A 94 8.34 -29.83 -2.51
CA THR A 94 9.59 -29.17 -2.10
C THR A 94 9.57 -27.68 -2.42
N ARG A 95 9.11 -27.29 -3.62
CA ARG A 95 8.96 -25.87 -3.99
C ARG A 95 7.98 -25.14 -3.07
N ILE A 96 6.84 -25.75 -2.78
CA ILE A 96 5.85 -25.19 -1.85
C ILE A 96 6.49 -25.00 -0.48
N ARG A 97 7.17 -26.04 0.05
CA ARG A 97 7.84 -26.00 1.34
C ARG A 97 8.87 -24.87 1.43
N LEU A 98 9.69 -24.69 0.40
CA LEU A 98 10.72 -23.64 0.36
C LEU A 98 10.15 -22.22 0.28
N ARG A 99 8.93 -22.04 -0.22
CA ARG A 99 8.24 -20.74 -0.26
C ARG A 99 7.63 -20.37 1.09
N LEU A 100 7.30 -21.36 1.93
CA LEU A 100 6.57 -21.15 3.17
C LEU A 100 7.53 -20.83 4.31
N ASN A 101 7.13 -19.87 5.16
CA ASN A 101 7.77 -19.61 6.44
C ASN A 101 7.32 -20.65 7.50
N PRO A 102 8.24 -21.41 8.13
CA PRO A 102 7.91 -22.38 9.17
C PRO A 102 7.19 -21.79 10.39
N ASP A 103 7.50 -20.56 10.79
CA ASP A 103 6.92 -19.95 11.98
C ASP A 103 5.45 -19.53 11.78
N GLU A 104 5.08 -19.26 10.53
CA GLU A 104 3.72 -18.80 10.16
C GLU A 104 2.85 -19.92 9.58
N HIS A 105 3.46 -20.96 8.99
CA HIS A 105 2.78 -21.93 8.13
C HIS A 105 2.93 -23.39 8.58
N GLY A 106 3.07 -23.64 9.88
CA GLY A 106 3.20 -24.99 10.45
C GLY A 106 2.12 -25.98 9.98
N GLU A 107 0.83 -25.58 9.99
CA GLU A 107 -0.31 -26.42 9.54
C GLU A 107 -0.10 -26.96 8.11
N MET A 108 0.35 -26.10 7.18
CA MET A 108 0.61 -26.49 5.79
C MET A 108 1.81 -27.44 5.70
N LEU A 109 2.86 -27.20 6.47
CA LEU A 109 4.06 -28.04 6.47
C LEU A 109 3.78 -29.44 7.01
N GLU A 110 2.96 -29.55 8.05
CA GLU A 110 2.49 -30.83 8.59
C GLU A 110 1.66 -31.61 7.56
N LEU A 111 0.73 -30.94 6.87
CA LEU A 111 -0.04 -31.54 5.78
C LEU A 111 0.86 -32.05 4.66
N LEU A 112 1.88 -31.29 4.25
CA LEU A 112 2.81 -31.71 3.20
C LEU A 112 3.70 -32.88 3.63
N ASN A 113 4.03 -33.01 4.92
CA ASN A 113 4.80 -34.14 5.43
C ASN A 113 4.07 -35.48 5.27
N THR A 114 2.74 -35.49 5.25
CA THR A 114 1.95 -36.71 5.02
C THR A 114 2.25 -37.35 3.65
N PHE A 115 2.73 -36.58 2.68
CA PHE A 115 3.09 -37.07 1.34
C PHE A 115 4.54 -37.60 1.26
N PHE A 116 5.34 -37.43 2.30
CA PHE A 116 6.73 -37.89 2.36
C PHE A 116 6.95 -39.11 3.26
N THR A 117 5.98 -39.48 4.08
CA THR A 117 6.14 -40.63 4.99
C THR A 117 6.16 -41.94 4.21
N GLU A 118 7.29 -42.67 4.28
CA GLU A 118 7.51 -44.00 3.67
C GLU A 118 6.73 -45.14 4.36
N THR A 119 5.83 -44.82 5.29
CA THR A 119 4.99 -45.78 6.02
C THR A 119 3.87 -46.35 5.16
N PRO A 120 3.36 -47.57 5.47
CA PRO A 120 2.56 -48.35 4.54
C PRO A 120 1.25 -47.64 4.18
N ALA A 121 0.99 -47.58 2.88
CA ALA A 121 -0.29 -47.35 2.23
C ALA A 121 -1.25 -46.39 2.97
N ILE A 122 -0.98 -45.09 2.89
CA ILE A 122 -2.01 -44.07 3.11
C ILE A 122 -3.23 -44.47 2.27
N SER A 123 -4.38 -44.63 2.93
CA SER A 123 -5.58 -45.03 2.23
C SER A 123 -5.97 -43.96 1.20
N PRO A 124 -6.62 -44.33 0.09
CA PRO A 124 -7.10 -43.33 -0.86
C PRO A 124 -8.00 -42.25 -0.24
N ALA A 125 -8.73 -42.59 0.82
CA ALA A 125 -9.55 -41.64 1.57
C ALA A 125 -8.70 -40.61 2.32
N GLU A 126 -7.70 -41.07 3.09
CA GLU A 126 -6.76 -40.19 3.81
C GLU A 126 -5.97 -39.29 2.85
N MET A 127 -5.54 -39.83 1.72
CA MET A 127 -4.86 -39.05 0.67
C MET A 127 -5.78 -37.96 0.10
N SER A 128 -7.05 -38.28 -0.17
CA SER A 128 -8.05 -37.29 -0.59
C SER A 128 -8.21 -36.17 0.43
N ASP A 129 -8.28 -36.52 1.72
CA ASP A 129 -8.52 -35.57 2.79
C ASP A 129 -7.28 -34.70 3.06
N ALA A 130 -6.07 -35.26 2.96
CA ALA A 130 -4.82 -34.50 2.97
C ALA A 130 -4.77 -33.48 1.83
N VAL A 131 -5.13 -33.89 0.60
CA VAL A 131 -5.20 -32.98 -0.56
C VAL A 131 -6.24 -31.87 -0.36
N LYS A 132 -7.41 -32.17 0.22
CA LYS A 132 -8.40 -31.15 0.58
C LYS A 132 -7.86 -30.19 1.66
N GLY A 133 -7.15 -30.73 2.64
CA GLY A 133 -6.46 -29.96 3.69
C GLY A 133 -5.48 -28.96 3.09
N VAL A 134 -4.64 -29.41 2.15
CA VAL A 134 -3.69 -28.55 1.42
C VAL A 134 -4.41 -27.41 0.69
N VAL A 135 -5.53 -27.68 0.01
CA VAL A 135 -6.33 -26.65 -0.65
C VAL A 135 -6.88 -25.63 0.35
N SER A 136 -7.50 -26.11 1.43
CA SER A 136 -8.09 -25.25 2.47
C SER A 136 -7.03 -24.37 3.15
N CYS A 137 -5.91 -24.97 3.56
CA CYS A 137 -4.80 -24.25 4.17
C CYS A 137 -4.20 -23.21 3.22
N SER A 138 -4.00 -23.57 1.95
CA SER A 138 -3.51 -22.64 0.91
C SER A 138 -4.46 -21.46 0.73
N GLN A 139 -5.78 -21.66 0.74
CA GLN A 139 -6.74 -20.55 0.66
C GLN A 139 -6.62 -19.58 1.84
N LYS A 140 -6.38 -20.09 3.06
CA LYS A 140 -6.15 -19.25 4.25
C LYS A 140 -4.88 -18.41 4.07
N ILE A 141 -3.77 -19.04 3.68
CA ILE A 141 -2.46 -18.39 3.46
C ILE A 141 -2.54 -17.33 2.36
N LEU A 142 -3.13 -17.67 1.21
CA LEU A 142 -3.28 -16.72 0.11
C LEU A 142 -4.17 -15.53 0.52
N LYS A 143 -5.19 -15.74 1.35
CA LYS A 143 -6.06 -14.67 1.86
C LYS A 143 -5.35 -13.78 2.87
N SER A 144 -4.53 -14.32 3.77
CA SER A 144 -3.74 -13.50 4.72
C SER A 144 -2.72 -12.64 3.98
N GLU A 145 -1.98 -13.23 3.03
CA GLU A 145 -0.98 -12.51 2.25
C GLU A 145 -1.62 -11.49 1.30
N TRP A 146 -2.76 -11.80 0.69
CA TRP A 146 -3.52 -10.81 -0.10
C TRP A 146 -3.97 -9.60 0.73
N LYS A 147 -4.39 -9.81 1.98
CA LYS A 147 -4.69 -8.70 2.89
C LYS A 147 -3.44 -7.88 3.22
N ARG A 148 -2.28 -8.52 3.38
CA ARG A 148 -0.99 -7.86 3.61
C ARG A 148 -0.58 -6.98 2.43
N VAL A 149 -0.69 -7.51 1.20
CA VAL A 149 -0.45 -6.76 -0.04
C VAL A 149 -1.38 -5.56 -0.16
N LYS A 150 -2.70 -5.75 0.07
CA LYS A 150 -3.67 -4.64 -0.01
C LYS A 150 -3.50 -3.56 1.05
N ARG A 151 -2.98 -3.92 2.23
CA ARG A 151 -2.64 -2.94 3.27
C ARG A 151 -1.51 -2.02 2.83
N GLY A 152 -0.64 -2.48 1.92
CA GLY A 152 0.53 -1.76 1.45
C GLY A 152 1.64 -1.70 2.50
N GLU A 153 2.72 -1.04 2.13
CA GLU A 153 3.91 -0.90 2.99
C GLU A 153 3.72 0.25 4.00
N PRO A 154 4.24 0.10 5.25
CA PRO A 154 4.10 1.14 6.28
C PRO A 154 4.67 2.50 5.88
N ALA A 155 5.74 2.51 5.08
CA ALA A 155 6.38 3.73 4.59
C ALA A 155 5.42 4.51 3.68
N PHE A 156 4.78 3.85 2.71
CA PHE A 156 3.71 4.45 1.91
C PHE A 156 2.56 5.04 2.76
N LEU A 157 2.10 4.30 3.78
CA LEU A 157 1.03 4.77 4.67
C LEU A 157 1.44 6.03 5.45
N TRP A 158 2.69 6.09 5.90
CA TRP A 158 3.24 7.24 6.62
C TRP A 158 3.43 8.44 5.69
N LEU A 159 4.01 8.22 4.51
CA LEU A 159 4.22 9.24 3.50
C LEU A 159 2.89 9.87 3.09
N LYS A 160 1.86 9.06 2.84
CA LYS A 160 0.50 9.53 2.55
C LYS A 160 -0.04 10.48 3.63
N ARG A 161 0.15 10.14 4.91
CA ARG A 161 -0.32 10.98 6.04
C ARG A 161 0.43 12.31 6.09
N VAL A 162 1.75 12.27 5.98
CA VAL A 162 2.58 13.48 6.00
C VAL A 162 2.27 14.39 4.81
N SER A 163 2.17 13.84 3.60
CA SER A 163 1.77 14.60 2.41
C SER A 163 0.43 15.29 2.59
N LEU A 164 -0.55 14.61 3.19
CA LEU A 164 -1.87 15.19 3.46
C LEU A 164 -1.80 16.36 4.45
N VAL A 165 -1.00 16.22 5.52
CA VAL A 165 -0.77 17.31 6.49
C VAL A 165 -0.11 18.51 5.83
N PHE A 166 0.93 18.28 5.01
CA PHE A 166 1.61 19.35 4.28
C PHE A 166 0.69 20.08 3.29
N ILE A 167 -0.15 19.35 2.55
CA ILE A 167 -1.12 19.94 1.62
C ILE A 167 -2.13 20.80 2.39
N LEU A 168 -2.69 20.30 3.49
CA LEU A 168 -3.63 21.08 4.32
C LEU A 168 -2.96 22.33 4.89
N ALA A 169 -1.74 22.22 5.41
CA ALA A 169 -0.99 23.36 5.92
C ALA A 169 -0.71 24.41 4.84
N ALA A 170 -0.34 23.97 3.62
CA ALA A 170 -0.11 24.87 2.49
C ALA A 170 -1.40 25.59 2.06
N VAL A 171 -2.54 24.91 2.03
CA VAL A 171 -3.85 25.51 1.71
C VAL A 171 -4.25 26.54 2.76
N ILE A 172 -4.13 26.21 4.05
CA ILE A 172 -4.46 27.11 5.16
C ILE A 172 -3.53 28.34 5.16
N GLY A 173 -2.22 28.12 4.99
CA GLY A 173 -1.24 29.20 4.94
C GLY A 173 -1.46 30.12 3.74
N GLY A 174 -1.73 29.56 2.56
CA GLY A 174 -2.06 30.32 1.35
C GLY A 174 -3.33 31.17 1.53
N PHE A 175 -4.38 30.60 2.15
CA PHE A 175 -5.60 31.33 2.47
C PHE A 175 -5.36 32.47 3.46
N ALA A 176 -4.58 32.23 4.52
CA ALA A 176 -4.25 33.27 5.50
C ALA A 176 -3.49 34.44 4.88
N LEU A 177 -2.53 34.16 3.99
CA LEU A 177 -1.79 35.18 3.24
C LEU A 177 -2.71 35.97 2.29
N ALA A 178 -3.64 35.31 1.61
CA ALA A 178 -4.64 35.97 0.77
C ALA A 178 -5.58 36.90 1.58
N VAL A 179 -5.94 36.51 2.80
CA VAL A 179 -6.74 37.36 3.70
C VAL A 179 -5.93 38.56 4.22
N GLN A 180 -4.65 38.39 4.53
CA GLN A 180 -3.81 39.51 4.99
C GLN A 180 -3.58 40.54 3.88
N THR A 181 -3.30 40.09 2.66
CA THR A 181 -3.11 40.98 1.51
C THR A 181 -4.39 41.76 1.19
N SER A 182 -5.57 41.12 1.21
CA SER A 182 -6.84 41.82 0.99
C SER A 182 -7.16 42.87 2.06
N LYS A 183 -6.86 42.59 3.34
CA LYS A 183 -7.00 43.57 4.44
C LYS A 183 -6.05 44.76 4.31
N GLY A 184 -4.81 44.53 3.87
CA GLY A 184 -3.83 45.59 3.61
C GLY A 184 -4.32 46.59 2.56
N LEU A 185 -4.86 46.08 1.45
CA LEU A 185 -5.47 46.88 0.37
C LEU A 185 -6.64 47.76 0.84
N THR A 186 -7.47 47.28 1.77
CA THR A 186 -8.58 48.07 2.32
C THR A 186 -8.14 49.17 3.30
N SER A 187 -6.99 49.02 3.95
CA SER A 187 -6.48 50.03 4.89
C SER A 187 -5.86 51.24 4.19
N GLU A 188 -5.26 51.03 3.02
CA GLU A 188 -4.61 52.09 2.25
C GLU A 188 -5.62 53.01 1.55
N ASN A 189 -6.82 52.52 1.26
CA ASN A 189 -7.87 53.25 0.54
C ASN A 189 -8.89 53.97 1.45
N LYS A 190 -8.56 54.15 2.74
CA LYS A 190 -9.45 54.87 3.68
C LYS A 190 -9.44 56.37 3.34
N PRO A 191 -10.58 56.98 2.96
CA PRO A 191 -10.60 58.40 2.60
C PRO A 191 -10.16 59.28 3.78
N PRO A 192 -9.44 60.39 3.53
CA PRO A 192 -8.94 61.26 4.57
C PRO A 192 -10.08 61.79 5.44
N ALA A 193 -9.83 61.89 6.75
CA ALA A 193 -10.82 62.38 7.70
C ALA A 193 -11.30 63.78 7.28
N PRO A 194 -12.61 64.06 7.36
CA PRO A 194 -13.13 65.38 7.01
C PRO A 194 -12.46 66.44 7.91
N PRO A 195 -12.08 67.60 7.36
CA PRO A 195 -11.41 68.65 8.12
C PRO A 195 -12.28 69.07 9.31
N ALA A 196 -11.64 69.30 10.45
CA ALA A 196 -12.30 69.68 11.70
C ALA A 196 -13.22 70.89 11.46
N SER A 197 -14.50 70.72 11.82
CA SER A 197 -15.53 71.74 11.73
C SER A 197 -15.07 73.04 12.37
N VAL A 198 -14.98 74.10 11.57
CA VAL A 198 -14.67 75.46 12.02
C VAL A 198 -15.81 75.92 12.95
N ALA A 199 -15.48 76.18 14.21
CA ALA A 199 -16.43 76.69 15.19
C ALA A 199 -17.01 78.04 14.73
N THR A 200 -18.33 78.09 14.54
CA THR A 200 -19.06 79.30 14.18
C THR A 200 -19.09 80.31 15.34
N PRO A 201 -18.87 81.62 15.11
CA PRO A 201 -18.96 82.62 16.16
C PRO A 201 -20.41 82.84 16.60
N LYS A 202 -20.66 82.88 17.92
CA LYS A 202 -21.95 83.29 18.50
C LYS A 202 -22.27 84.74 18.15
N ILE A 203 -23.35 84.96 17.40
CA ILE A 203 -23.91 86.29 17.14
C ILE A 203 -24.72 86.73 18.37
N GLN A 204 -24.39 87.89 18.95
CA GLN A 204 -25.17 88.56 19.99
C GLN A 204 -26.45 89.18 19.38
N PRO A 205 -27.62 89.11 20.06
CA PRO A 205 -28.83 89.76 19.58
C PRO A 205 -28.85 91.24 19.98
N SER A 206 -29.04 92.12 18.98
CA SER A 206 -29.32 93.54 19.17
C SER A 206 -30.78 93.79 19.52
N ALA A 207 -30.98 94.74 20.44
CA ALA A 207 -32.23 95.17 21.07
C ALA A 207 -33.29 95.74 20.10
N PRO A 208 -34.57 95.84 20.52
CA PRO A 208 -35.70 96.12 19.65
C PRO A 208 -35.94 97.62 19.45
N SER A 209 -36.31 98.03 18.23
CA SER A 209 -36.87 99.36 17.96
C SER A 209 -38.38 99.27 17.73
N SER A 210 -39.10 100.06 18.49
CA SER A 210 -40.52 100.39 18.42
C SER A 210 -40.98 101.00 17.10
N SER A 211 -42.29 100.88 16.83
CA SER A 211 -43.26 101.87 16.31
C SER A 211 -44.05 101.44 15.07
N GLY A 212 -45.38 101.62 15.15
CA GLY A 212 -46.35 101.45 14.08
C GLY A 212 -47.62 100.74 14.52
#